data_AF-A0A2T2UMW5-F1
#
_entry.id   AF-A0A2T2UMW5-F1
#
_cell.length_a   1.000
_cell.length_b   1.000
_cell.length_c   1.000
_cell.angle_alpha   90.00
_cell.angle_beta   90.00
_cell.angle_gamma   90.00
#
_symmetry.space_group_name_H-M   'P 1'
#
loop_
_entity.id
_entity.type
_entity.pdbx_description
1 polymer ?
#
loop_
_entity_poly.entity_id
_entity_poly.type
_entity_poly.pdbx_seq_one_letter_code
_entity_poly.pdbx_strand_id
1 'polypeptide(L)'
;MTQDRHIPPVAAWLGYGGLIPFFAGALACWLGGDAGEMALVALRAYGAAILAFLGGVPWGFAARDGVVGAGERLIVGVVPALIAWLTLLVPPAVGLWVLLAAFIALYAWDHGRNLAAAPAWFARLRAHLTVGVAAALVLALAA
;
A
#
# COMPACT_ATOMS: atom_id res chain seq x y z
N MET A 1 -13.96 -8.10 -25.49
CA MET A 1 -12.89 -8.22 -24.47
C MET A 1 -12.20 -6.88 -24.14
N THR A 2 -12.80 -5.73 -24.46
CA THR A 2 -12.17 -4.39 -24.31
C THR A 2 -12.71 -3.56 -23.14
N GLN A 3 -13.80 -3.97 -22.49
CA GLN A 3 -14.43 -3.19 -21.40
C GLN A 3 -13.69 -3.29 -20.04
N ASP A 4 -12.90 -4.34 -19.80
CA ASP A 4 -12.26 -4.57 -18.48
C ASP A 4 -11.01 -3.73 -18.21
N ARG A 5 -10.60 -2.87 -19.16
CA ARG A 5 -9.40 -2.01 -19.04
C ARG A 5 -9.70 -0.63 -18.47
N HIS A 6 -10.95 -0.18 -18.50
CA HIS A 6 -11.30 1.13 -17.99
C HIS A 6 -11.40 1.07 -16.45
N ILE A 7 -10.64 1.92 -15.77
CA ILE A 7 -10.70 2.01 -14.31
C ILE A 7 -12.00 2.73 -13.96
N PRO A 8 -12.89 2.15 -13.14
CA PRO A 8 -14.09 2.83 -12.69
C PRO A 8 -13.74 4.19 -12.09
N PRO A 9 -14.43 5.30 -12.47
CA PRO A 9 -14.03 6.63 -12.04
C PRO A 9 -13.90 6.77 -10.52
N VAL A 10 -14.85 6.21 -9.77
CA VAL A 10 -14.80 6.23 -8.29
C VAL A 10 -13.57 5.51 -7.75
N ALA A 11 -13.19 4.36 -8.33
CA ALA A 11 -11.99 3.64 -7.92
C ALA A 11 -10.71 4.42 -8.27
N ALA A 12 -10.69 5.11 -9.41
CA ALA A 12 -9.58 5.99 -9.77
C ALA A 12 -9.44 7.17 -8.80
N TRP A 13 -10.54 7.88 -8.50
CA TRP A 13 -10.54 9.01 -7.57
C TRP A 13 -10.08 8.61 -6.16
N LEU A 14 -10.64 7.53 -5.62
CA LEU A 14 -10.26 7.05 -4.29
C LEU A 14 -8.83 6.51 -4.26
N GLY A 15 -8.43 5.75 -5.29
CA GLY A 15 -7.10 5.18 -5.39
C GLY A 15 -6.02 6.26 -5.50
N TYR A 16 -6.09 7.09 -6.54
CA TYR A 16 -5.09 8.14 -6.76
C TYR A 16 -5.18 9.26 -5.73
N GLY A 17 -6.36 9.58 -5.21
CA GLY A 17 -6.52 10.49 -4.09
C GLY A 17 -5.77 10.03 -2.85
N GLY A 18 -5.68 8.72 -2.62
CA GLY A 18 -4.85 8.14 -1.57
C GLY A 18 -3.34 8.39 -1.72
N LEU A 19 -2.83 8.81 -2.87
CA LEU A 19 -1.42 9.19 -3.04
C LEU A 19 -1.13 10.61 -2.54
N ILE A 20 -2.15 11.45 -2.35
CA ILE A 20 -1.96 12.85 -1.94
C ILE A 20 -1.24 12.93 -0.59
N PRO A 21 -1.65 12.22 0.48
CA PRO A 21 -0.97 12.32 1.76
C PRO A 21 0.45 11.73 1.73
N PHE A 22 0.72 10.75 0.85
CA PHE A 22 2.07 10.21 0.66
C PHE A 22 3.01 11.28 0.10
N PHE A 23 2.66 11.91 -1.02
CA PHE A 23 3.53 12.93 -1.63
C PHE A 23 3.59 14.21 -0.78
N ALA A 24 2.49 14.62 -0.16
CA ALA A 24 2.48 15.77 0.74
C ALA A 24 3.41 15.55 1.94
N GLY A 25 3.31 14.38 2.61
CA GLY A 25 4.20 14.02 3.71
C GLY A 25 5.66 13.90 3.27
N ALA A 26 5.92 13.23 2.14
CA ALA A 26 7.27 13.05 1.63
C ALA A 26 7.97 14.37 1.28
N LEU A 27 7.25 15.32 0.64
CA LEU A 27 7.79 16.65 0.37
C LEU A 27 7.98 17.46 1.64
N ALA A 28 7.07 17.34 2.62
CA ALA A 28 7.18 18.06 3.88
C ALA A 28 8.36 17.57 4.75
N CYS A 29 8.85 16.33 4.59
CA CYS A 29 10.08 15.87 5.25
C CYS A 29 11.29 16.77 4.93
N TRP A 30 11.37 17.31 3.70
CA TRP A 30 12.45 18.18 3.25
C TRP A 30 12.48 19.56 3.92
N LEU A 31 11.45 19.91 4.68
CA LEU A 31 11.45 21.15 5.48
C LEU A 31 12.47 21.09 6.63
N GLY A 32 12.83 19.88 7.08
CA GLY A 32 13.71 19.67 8.23
C GLY A 32 13.11 20.17 9.55
N GLY A 33 13.90 20.04 10.63
CA GLY A 33 13.49 20.41 11.98
C GLY A 33 12.18 19.73 12.44
N ASP A 34 11.49 20.36 13.38
CA ASP A 34 10.25 19.83 13.98
C ASP A 34 9.16 19.56 12.92
N ALA A 35 9.09 20.40 11.88
CA ALA A 35 8.11 20.25 10.80
C ALA A 35 8.39 19.00 9.95
N GLY A 36 9.66 18.76 9.59
CA GLY A 36 10.08 17.56 8.86
C GLY A 36 9.88 16.28 9.69
N GLU A 37 10.18 16.34 10.99
CA GLU A 37 9.94 15.20 11.90
C GLU A 37 8.46 14.88 12.04
N MET A 38 7.60 15.89 12.20
CA MET A 38 6.15 15.71 12.23
C MET A 38 5.62 15.14 10.91
N ALA A 39 6.12 15.63 9.77
CA ALA A 39 5.77 15.10 8.45
C ALA A 39 6.16 13.63 8.30
N LEU A 40 7.33 13.24 8.81
CA LEU A 40 7.81 11.86 8.79
C LEU A 40 6.92 10.93 9.64
N VAL A 41 6.50 11.39 10.83
CA VAL A 41 5.54 10.67 11.68
C VAL A 41 4.20 10.50 10.96
N ALA A 42 3.65 11.59 10.39
CA ALA A 42 2.39 11.55 9.67
C ALA A 42 2.44 10.63 8.44
N LEU A 43 3.52 10.70 7.65
CA LEU A 43 3.75 9.85 6.48
C LEU A 43 3.82 8.37 6.87
N ARG A 44 4.57 8.02 7.92
CA ARG A 44 4.65 6.63 8.42
C ARG A 44 3.31 6.12 8.92
N ALA A 45 2.61 6.93 9.73
CA ALA A 45 1.29 6.57 10.25
C ALA A 45 0.28 6.31 9.11
N TYR A 46 0.28 7.19 8.11
CA TYR A 46 -0.56 7.01 6.93
C TYR A 46 -0.16 5.78 6.11
N GLY A 47 1.14 5.58 5.87
CA GLY A 47 1.67 4.40 5.18
C GLY A 47 1.28 3.10 5.88
N ALA A 48 1.36 3.06 7.20
CA ALA A 48 0.91 1.93 8.01
C ALA A 48 -0.60 1.67 7.86
N ALA A 49 -1.43 2.72 7.92
CA ALA A 49 -2.87 2.59 7.73
C ALA A 49 -3.23 2.03 6.35
N ILE A 50 -2.57 2.52 5.28
CA ILE A 50 -2.81 2.02 3.92
C ILE A 50 -2.31 0.58 3.76
N LEU A 51 -1.15 0.23 4.31
CA LEU A 51 -0.65 -1.15 4.25
C LEU A 51 -1.60 -2.13 4.97
N ALA A 52 -2.12 -1.74 6.14
CA ALA A 52 -3.11 -2.51 6.88
C ALA A 52 -4.43 -2.65 6.10
N PHE A 53 -4.93 -1.56 5.49
CA PHE A 53 -6.11 -1.60 4.62
C PHE A 53 -5.93 -2.59 3.45
N LEU A 54 -4.76 -2.61 2.83
CA LEU A 54 -4.48 -3.54 1.72
C LEU A 54 -4.42 -5.00 2.16
N GLY A 55 -4.12 -5.29 3.43
CA GLY A 55 -4.31 -6.62 4.02
C GLY A 55 -5.76 -7.11 3.97
N GLY A 56 -6.75 -6.23 3.83
CA GLY A 56 -8.14 -6.64 3.62
C GLY A 56 -8.42 -7.24 2.23
N VAL A 57 -7.58 -6.95 1.22
CA VAL A 57 -7.84 -7.36 -0.17
C VAL A 57 -7.86 -8.89 -0.33
N PRO A 58 -6.88 -9.65 0.20
CA PRO A 58 -6.88 -11.11 0.11
C PRO A 58 -8.09 -11.76 0.80
N TRP A 59 -8.61 -11.15 1.87
CA TRP A 59 -9.85 -11.61 2.52
C TRP A 59 -11.06 -11.46 1.60
N GLY A 60 -11.14 -10.38 0.82
CA GLY A 60 -12.19 -10.21 -0.19
C GLY A 60 -12.16 -11.30 -1.26
N PHE A 61 -10.97 -11.68 -1.74
CA PHE A 61 -10.82 -12.80 -2.68
C PHE A 61 -11.15 -14.15 -2.05
N ALA A 62 -10.75 -14.38 -0.79
CA ALA A 62 -11.12 -15.60 -0.06
C ALA A 62 -12.65 -15.71 0.14
N ALA A 63 -13.32 -14.62 0.48
CA ALA A 63 -14.77 -14.59 0.63
C ALA A 63 -15.51 -14.86 -0.69
N ARG A 64 -14.97 -14.38 -1.82
CA ARG A 64 -15.54 -14.61 -3.16
C ARG A 64 -15.32 -16.03 -3.67
N ASP A 65 -14.12 -16.57 -3.50
CA ASP A 65 -13.71 -17.84 -4.13
C ASP A 65 -14.01 -19.07 -3.25
N GLY A 66 -14.43 -18.87 -1.99
CA GLY A 66 -14.78 -19.94 -1.04
C GLY A 66 -13.62 -20.42 -0.17
N VAL A 67 -13.88 -21.38 0.70
CA VAL A 67 -12.97 -21.80 1.80
C VAL A 67 -11.81 -22.71 1.37
N VAL A 68 -11.91 -23.40 0.23
CA VAL A 68 -10.86 -24.33 -0.22
C VAL A 68 -9.62 -23.54 -0.64
N GLY A 69 -8.51 -23.72 0.07
CA GLY A 69 -7.25 -23.00 -0.21
C GLY A 69 -7.21 -21.55 0.29
N ALA A 70 -8.19 -21.11 1.09
CA ALA A 70 -8.26 -19.73 1.59
C ALA A 70 -7.20 -19.39 2.65
N GLY A 71 -6.59 -20.38 3.30
CA GLY A 71 -5.71 -20.19 4.45
C GLY A 71 -4.56 -19.22 4.20
N GLU A 72 -3.88 -19.32 3.05
CA GLU A 72 -2.80 -18.40 2.69
C GLU A 72 -3.29 -16.96 2.56
N ARG A 73 -4.44 -16.74 1.90
CA ARG A 73 -5.03 -15.40 1.74
C ARG A 73 -5.44 -14.81 3.09
N LEU A 74 -5.96 -15.62 4.00
CA LEU A 74 -6.34 -15.16 5.35
C LEU A 74 -5.12 -14.72 6.16
N ILE A 75 -4.03 -15.51 6.12
CA ILE A 75 -2.75 -15.17 6.78
C ILE A 75 -2.18 -13.89 6.19
N VAL A 76 -2.06 -13.82 4.86
CA VAL A 76 -1.51 -12.64 4.18
C VAL A 76 -2.43 -11.42 4.35
N GLY A 77 -3.69 -11.60 4.74
CA GLY A 77 -4.51 -10.45 5.09
C GLY A 77 -4.21 -9.83 6.45
N VAL A 78 -3.62 -10.59 7.38
CA VAL A 78 -3.29 -10.10 8.73
C VAL A 78 -1.84 -9.62 8.81
N VAL A 79 -0.92 -10.32 8.15
CA VAL A 79 0.53 -10.02 8.19
C VAL A 79 0.88 -8.56 7.85
N PRO A 80 0.33 -7.93 6.80
CA PRO A 80 0.60 -6.53 6.47
C PRO A 80 0.19 -5.55 7.59
N ALA A 81 -0.92 -5.81 8.29
CA ALA A 81 -1.36 -4.98 9.40
C ALA A 81 -0.43 -5.09 10.61
N LEU A 82 0.10 -6.29 10.89
CA LEU A 82 1.10 -6.48 11.93
C LEU A 82 2.42 -5.79 11.57
N ILE A 83 2.88 -5.94 10.33
CA ILE A 83 4.08 -5.24 9.84
C ILE A 83 3.88 -3.74 9.93
N ALA A 84 2.73 -3.22 9.47
CA ALA A 84 2.38 -1.80 9.54
C ALA A 84 2.47 -1.27 10.98
N TRP A 85 1.88 -1.97 11.94
CA TRP A 85 1.96 -1.60 13.36
C TRP A 85 3.40 -1.58 13.87
N LEU A 86 4.20 -2.61 13.56
CA LEU A 86 5.62 -2.65 13.93
C LEU A 86 6.42 -1.51 13.30
N THR A 87 6.04 -1.08 12.08
CA THR A 87 6.68 0.07 11.44
C THR A 87 6.45 1.38 12.17
N LEU A 88 5.61 1.45 13.21
CA LEU A 88 5.42 2.64 14.05
C LEU A 88 6.25 2.59 15.34
N LEU A 89 6.74 1.41 15.72
CA LEU A 89 7.47 1.17 16.98
C LEU A 89 8.99 1.22 16.83
N VAL A 90 9.48 1.21 15.60
CA VAL A 90 10.92 1.23 15.26
C VAL A 90 11.40 2.64 14.92
N PRO A 91 12.72 2.88 14.77
CA PRO A 91 13.22 4.17 14.31
C PRO A 91 12.62 4.61 12.95
N PRO A 92 12.39 5.92 12.72
CA PRO A 92 11.73 6.43 11.51
C PRO A 92 12.26 5.93 10.17
N ALA A 93 13.56 6.03 9.94
CA ALA A 93 14.18 5.55 8.71
C ALA A 93 13.95 4.05 8.50
N VAL A 94 14.08 3.24 9.56
CA VAL A 94 13.82 1.80 9.51
C VAL A 94 12.37 1.53 9.16
N GLY A 95 11.43 2.25 9.77
CA GLY A 95 10.00 2.13 9.48
C GLY A 95 9.66 2.40 8.02
N LEU A 96 10.26 3.43 7.41
CA LEU A 96 10.06 3.74 5.99
C LEU A 96 10.60 2.64 5.07
N TRP A 97 11.81 2.11 5.36
CA TRP A 97 12.36 0.98 4.61
C TRP A 97 11.49 -0.27 4.70
N VAL A 98 10.98 -0.58 5.89
CA VAL A 98 10.07 -1.71 6.10
C VAL A 98 8.75 -1.50 5.37
N LEU A 99 8.17 -0.29 5.41
CA LEU A 99 6.95 0.02 4.65
C LEU A 99 7.18 -0.16 3.15
N LEU A 100 8.27 0.39 2.60
CA LEU A 100 8.62 0.25 1.18
C LEU A 100 8.72 -1.22 0.77
N ALA A 101 9.48 -2.01 1.53
CA ALA A 101 9.63 -3.44 1.29
C ALA A 101 8.28 -4.17 1.39
N ALA A 102 7.46 -3.85 2.38
CA ALA A 102 6.16 -4.50 2.61
C ALA A 102 5.15 -4.19 1.49
N PHE A 103 5.08 -2.95 1.00
CA PHE A 103 4.22 -2.61 -0.15
C PHE A 103 4.62 -3.37 -1.42
N ILE A 104 5.93 -3.45 -1.69
CA ILE A 104 6.46 -4.20 -2.84
C ILE A 104 6.19 -5.70 -2.69
N ALA A 105 6.45 -6.26 -1.51
CA ALA A 105 6.23 -7.68 -1.24
C ALA A 105 4.75 -8.06 -1.34
N LEU A 106 3.85 -7.25 -0.77
CA LEU A 106 2.41 -7.47 -0.86
C LEU A 106 1.93 -7.39 -2.32
N TYR A 107 2.41 -6.42 -3.10
CA TYR A 107 2.09 -6.32 -4.51
C TYR A 107 2.60 -7.53 -5.32
N ALA A 108 3.83 -7.98 -5.08
CA ALA A 108 4.40 -9.13 -5.76
C ALA A 108 3.61 -10.42 -5.47
N TRP A 109 3.24 -10.63 -4.20
CA TRP A 109 2.39 -11.75 -3.80
C TRP A 109 0.98 -11.66 -4.42
N ASP A 110 0.35 -10.48 -4.37
CA ASP A 110 -0.95 -10.23 -5.00
C ASP A 110 -0.90 -10.51 -6.51
N HIS A 111 0.17 -10.08 -7.19
CA HIS A 111 0.33 -10.26 -8.63
C HIS A 111 0.38 -11.74 -9.04
N GLY A 112 1.12 -12.55 -8.29
CA GLY A 112 1.25 -13.99 -8.56
C GLY A 112 0.02 -14.82 -8.22
N ARG A 113 -0.89 -14.32 -7.37
CA ARG A 113 -2.01 -15.12 -6.81
C ARG A 113 -3.38 -14.55 -7.12
N ASN A 114 -3.62 -13.28 -6.84
CA ASN A 114 -4.95 -12.68 -6.86
C ASN A 114 -5.19 -11.86 -8.13
N LEU A 115 -4.22 -11.06 -8.56
CA LEU A 115 -4.41 -10.12 -9.67
C LEU A 115 -4.50 -10.82 -11.03
N ALA A 116 -3.93 -12.02 -11.17
CA ALA A 116 -4.11 -12.85 -12.37
C ALA A 116 -5.58 -13.24 -12.60
N ALA A 117 -6.36 -13.41 -11.53
CA ALA A 117 -7.78 -13.72 -11.55
C ALA A 117 -8.68 -12.48 -11.29
N ALA A 118 -8.09 -11.29 -11.20
CA ALA A 118 -8.80 -10.04 -11.00
C ALA A 118 -9.07 -9.32 -12.34
N PRO A 119 -10.06 -8.43 -12.39
CA PRO A 119 -10.25 -7.56 -13.55
C PRO A 119 -8.99 -6.75 -13.87
N ALA A 120 -8.67 -6.60 -15.16
CA ALA A 120 -7.45 -5.94 -15.61
C ALA A 120 -7.31 -4.49 -15.09
N TRP A 121 -8.42 -3.77 -14.92
CA TRP A 121 -8.42 -2.43 -14.32
C TRP A 121 -7.89 -2.42 -12.89
N PHE A 122 -8.22 -3.44 -12.08
CA PHE A 122 -7.81 -3.52 -10.68
C PHE A 122 -6.33 -3.81 -10.57
N ALA A 123 -5.83 -4.77 -11.36
CA ALA A 123 -4.41 -5.08 -11.43
C ALA A 123 -3.57 -3.86 -11.87
N ARG A 124 -4.05 -3.10 -12.87
CA ARG A 124 -3.41 -1.88 -13.34
C ARG A 124 -3.42 -0.79 -12.27
N LEU A 125 -4.56 -0.56 -11.63
CA LEU A 125 -4.67 0.43 -10.55
C LEU A 125 -3.71 0.07 -9.40
N ARG A 126 -3.69 -1.19 -8.95
CA ARG A 126 -2.77 -1.67 -7.91
C ARG A 126 -1.31 -1.42 -8.27
N ALA A 127 -0.92 -1.66 -9.53
CA ALA A 127 0.44 -1.38 -10.00
C ALA A 127 0.79 0.11 -9.88
N HIS A 128 -0.08 0.99 -10.40
CA HIS A 128 0.16 2.43 -10.36
C HIS A 128 0.25 2.96 -8.93
N LEU A 129 -0.64 2.51 -8.04
CA LEU A 129 -0.64 2.93 -6.65
C LEU A 129 0.60 2.44 -5.91
N THR A 130 1.02 1.18 -6.10
CA THR A 130 2.26 0.67 -5.48
C THR A 130 3.48 1.45 -5.95
N VAL A 131 3.59 1.76 -7.26
CA VAL A 131 4.68 2.59 -7.79
C VAL A 131 4.65 3.99 -7.19
N GLY A 132 3.47 4.61 -7.11
CA GLY A 132 3.32 5.95 -6.51
C GLY A 132 3.71 5.99 -5.03
N VAL A 133 3.27 5.00 -4.25
CA VAL A 133 3.64 4.86 -2.84
C VAL A 133 5.15 4.63 -2.70
N ALA A 134 5.73 3.72 -3.49
CA ALA A 134 7.17 3.46 -3.46
C ALA A 134 7.99 4.71 -3.78
N ALA A 135 7.59 5.47 -4.81
CA ALA A 135 8.24 6.73 -5.18
C ALA A 135 8.17 7.76 -4.05
N ALA A 136 7.01 7.91 -3.40
CA ALA A 136 6.86 8.82 -2.27
C ALA A 136 7.70 8.41 -1.05
N LEU A 137 7.76 7.11 -0.73
CA LEU A 137 8.61 6.62 0.37
C LEU A 137 10.10 6.80 0.08
N VAL A 138 10.54 6.57 -1.16
CA VAL A 138 11.92 6.83 -1.59
C VAL A 138 12.24 8.33 -1.52
N LEU A 139 11.30 9.20 -1.91
CA LEU A 139 11.45 10.65 -1.80
C LEU A 139 11.62 11.10 -0.34
N ALA A 140 10.86 10.50 0.59
CA ALA A 140 10.99 10.79 2.01
C ALA A 140 12.29 10.25 2.62
N LEU A 141 12.78 9.10 2.16
CA LEU A 141 14.05 8.51 2.59
C LEU A 141 15.28 9.32 2.12
N ALA A 142 15.11 10.18 1.11
CA ALA A 142 16.15 11.05 0.59
C ALA A 142 16.19 12.44 1.24
N ALA A 143 15.23 12.76 2.11
CA ALA A 143 15.09 14.05 2.79
C ALA A 143 16.10 14.26 3.92
#